data_AF-A0A9J5WYQ9-F1
#
_entry.id   AF-A0A9J5WYQ9-F1
#
_cell.length_a   1.000
_cell.length_b   1.000
_cell.length_c   1.000
_cell.angle_alpha   90.00
_cell.angle_beta   90.00
_cell.angle_gamma   90.00
#
_symmetry.space_group_name_H-M   'P 1'
#
loop_
_entity.id
_entity.type
_entity.pdbx_description
1 polymer ?
#
loop_
_entity_poly.entity_id
_entity_poly.type
_entity_poly.pdbx_seq_one_letter_code
_entity_poly.pdbx_strand_id
1 'polypeptide(L)'
;MSLVGTSFKNPDLIYLLNVEDTPKKHKESLCLLWFVHNVLLAKDLNNNISLKWVNLSQHIEAFNNYLWGHESFELTVKYLLKPLGPKINSLFGFPWAFMAWAFEVIPHLTHQVNAEEEISSPRILR
;
A
#
# COMPACT_ATOMS: atom_id res chain seq x y z
N MET A 1 15.99 19.45 1.54
CA MET A 1 16.26 19.15 0.12
C MET A 1 14.95 19.28 -0.65
N SER A 2 14.85 20.18 -1.62
CA SER A 2 13.68 20.28 -2.49
C SER A 2 13.77 19.23 -3.61
N LEU A 3 12.95 18.19 -3.51
CA LEU A 3 12.85 17.06 -4.47
C LEU A 3 12.15 17.43 -5.80
N VAL A 4 12.24 18.70 -6.24
CA VAL A 4 11.56 19.16 -7.45
C VAL A 4 12.47 18.90 -8.66
N GLY A 5 12.36 17.70 -9.25
CA GLY A 5 12.94 17.44 -10.57
C GLY A 5 13.38 16.00 -10.86
N THR A 6 13.60 15.16 -9.85
CA THR A 6 14.03 13.76 -10.04
C THR A 6 12.86 12.81 -9.82
N SER A 7 12.74 11.79 -10.68
CA SER A 7 11.80 10.69 -10.45
C SER A 7 12.18 9.97 -9.16
N PHE A 8 11.46 10.22 -8.06
CA PHE A 8 11.67 9.51 -6.81
C PHE A 8 11.05 8.12 -6.91
N LYS A 9 11.87 7.07 -6.89
CA LYS A 9 11.44 5.67 -7.06
C LYS A 9 11.80 4.83 -5.84
N ASN A 10 11.40 3.57 -5.88
CA ASN A 10 11.68 2.63 -4.81
C ASN A 10 13.18 2.47 -4.46
N PRO A 11 14.10 2.38 -5.44
CA PRO A 11 15.52 2.30 -5.14
C PRO A 11 16.05 3.51 -4.37
N ASP A 12 15.56 4.71 -4.67
CA ASP A 12 15.93 5.93 -3.95
C ASP A 12 15.44 5.88 -2.50
N LEU A 13 14.23 5.36 -2.27
CA LEU A 13 13.65 5.19 -0.95
C LEU A 13 14.44 4.18 -0.10
N ILE A 14 14.83 3.06 -0.68
CA ILE A 14 15.68 2.05 -0.02
C ILE A 14 17.06 2.63 0.30
N TYR A 15 17.66 3.38 -0.64
CA TYR A 15 18.92 4.06 -0.39
C TYR A 15 18.83 4.98 0.82
N LEU A 16 17.80 5.86 0.88
CA LEU A 16 17.61 6.79 1.99
C LEU A 16 17.36 6.08 3.34
N LEU A 17 16.70 4.93 3.34
CA LEU A 17 16.48 4.13 4.56
C LEU A 17 17.78 3.54 5.12
N ASN A 18 18.73 3.18 4.25
CA ASN A 18 20.00 2.58 4.63
C ASN A 18 21.07 3.59 5.07
N VAL A 19 20.86 4.90 4.86
CA VAL A 19 21.79 5.93 5.32
C VAL A 19 21.78 5.99 6.85
N GLU A 20 22.94 5.73 7.46
CA GLU A 20 23.11 5.62 8.91
C GLU A 20 22.71 6.91 9.63
N ASP A 21 23.15 8.07 9.11
CA ASP A 21 22.94 9.41 9.69
C ASP A 21 21.52 9.97 9.54
N THR A 22 20.58 9.20 8.98
CA THR A 22 19.22 9.70 8.79
C THR A 22 18.50 9.83 10.14
N PRO A 23 17.94 11.02 10.47
CA PRO A 23 17.22 11.23 11.73
C PRO A 23 16.07 10.23 11.91
N LYS A 24 15.84 9.75 13.14
CA LYS A 24 14.81 8.74 13.44
C LYS A 24 13.43 9.10 12.87
N LYS A 25 12.97 10.34 13.08
CA LYS A 25 11.69 10.84 12.54
C LYS A 25 11.62 10.77 11.01
N HIS A 26 12.74 11.00 10.33
CA HIS A 26 12.80 10.88 8.88
C HIS A 26 12.81 9.41 8.43
N LYS A 27 13.54 8.53 9.13
CA LYS A 27 13.48 7.07 8.90
C LYS A 27 12.05 6.53 9.05
N GLU A 28 11.33 6.92 10.09
CA GLU A 28 9.92 6.55 10.31
C GLU A 28 9.03 6.99 9.13
N SER A 29 9.19 8.24 8.69
CA SER A 29 8.47 8.78 7.52
C SER A 29 8.75 7.97 6.24
N LEU A 30 10.02 7.65 5.98
CA LEU A 30 10.43 6.86 4.82
C LEU A 30 9.91 5.41 4.91
N CYS A 31 9.89 4.80 6.09
CA CYS A 31 9.33 3.47 6.32
C CYS A 31 7.82 3.42 6.01
N LEU A 32 7.07 4.43 6.46
CA LEU A 32 5.63 4.53 6.18
C LEU A 32 5.36 4.71 4.68
N LEU A 33 6.14 5.57 4.02
CA LEU A 33 6.05 5.76 2.58
C LEU A 33 6.37 4.47 1.82
N TRP A 34 7.38 3.72 2.28
CA TRP A 34 7.76 2.43 1.70
C TRP A 34 6.64 1.41 1.85
N PHE A 35 6.06 1.31 3.04
CA PHE A 35 4.95 0.41 3.32
C PHE A 35 3.75 0.71 2.43
N VAL A 36 3.36 1.99 2.31
CA VAL A 36 2.25 2.39 1.45
C VAL A 36 2.51 2.03 0.00
N HIS A 37 3.69 2.37 -0.54
CA HIS A 37 3.98 2.15 -1.95
C HIS A 37 4.07 0.67 -2.33
N ASN A 38 4.73 -0.15 -1.49
CA ASN A 38 5.03 -1.55 -1.78
C ASN A 38 3.92 -2.51 -1.35
N VAL A 39 3.32 -2.26 -0.19
CA VAL A 39 2.38 -3.19 0.44
C VAL A 39 0.96 -2.75 0.17
N LEU A 40 0.61 -1.54 0.59
CA LEU A 40 -0.79 -1.09 0.55
C LEU A 40 -1.30 -0.85 -0.87
N LEU A 41 -0.48 -0.24 -1.73
CA LEU A 41 -0.86 0.12 -3.09
C LEU A 41 -0.30 -0.84 -4.14
N ALA A 42 0.59 -1.75 -3.72
CA ALA A 42 1.24 -2.77 -4.53
C ALA A 42 1.76 -2.23 -5.89
N LYS A 43 2.40 -1.07 -5.88
CA LYS A 43 2.91 -0.45 -7.12
C LYS A 43 4.18 -1.12 -7.61
N ASP A 44 4.37 -1.13 -8.93
CA ASP A 44 5.63 -1.54 -9.56
C ASP A 44 6.80 -0.69 -9.02
N LEU A 45 7.93 -1.34 -8.74
CA LEU A 45 9.13 -0.71 -8.17
C LEU A 45 9.71 0.41 -9.07
N ASN A 46 9.44 0.36 -10.37
CA ASN A 46 9.89 1.35 -11.34
C ASN A 46 8.96 2.57 -11.43
N ASN A 47 7.76 2.49 -10.83
CA ASN A 47 6.83 3.60 -10.80
C ASN A 47 7.35 4.71 -9.89
N ASN A 48 7.13 5.94 -10.33
CA ASN A 48 7.42 7.10 -9.49
C ASN A 48 6.51 7.10 -8.27
N ILE A 49 7.12 7.33 -7.10
CA ILE A 49 6.42 7.61 -5.87
C ILE A 49 5.83 9.03 -6.00
N SER A 50 4.54 9.16 -5.72
CA SER A 50 3.86 10.45 -5.82
C SER A 50 4.40 11.42 -4.79
N LEU A 51 4.75 12.64 -5.23
CA LEU A 51 5.16 13.72 -4.34
C LEU A 51 4.08 14.04 -3.29
N LYS A 52 2.80 13.84 -3.63
CA LYS A 52 1.68 13.94 -2.68
C LYS A 52 1.91 13.05 -1.45
N TRP A 53 2.34 11.80 -1.67
CA TRP A 53 2.55 10.84 -0.59
C TRP A 53 3.86 11.08 0.16
N VAL A 54 4.91 11.54 -0.54
CA VAL A 54 6.16 11.98 0.09
C VAL A 54 5.90 13.13 1.07
N ASN A 55 5.12 14.13 0.67
CA ASN A 55 4.78 15.25 1.54
C ASN A 55 3.90 14.80 2.70
N LEU A 56 2.92 13.93 2.43
CA LEU A 56 2.03 13.40 3.46
C LEU A 56 2.78 12.59 4.52
N SER A 57 3.77 11.77 4.14
CA SER A 57 4.54 10.96 5.09
C SER A 57 5.33 11.79 6.09
N GLN A 58 5.60 13.07 5.81
CA GLN A 58 6.30 13.97 6.75
C GLN A 58 5.42 14.41 7.92
N HIS A 59 4.09 14.24 7.81
CA HIS A 59 3.10 14.64 8.80
C HIS A 59 2.29 13.43 9.28
N ILE A 60 2.77 12.76 10.34
CA ILE A 60 2.21 11.48 10.82
C ILE A 60 0.71 11.50 11.10
N GLU A 61 0.18 12.59 11.66
CA GLU A 61 -1.24 12.73 11.97
C GLU A 61 -2.09 12.81 10.68
N ALA A 62 -1.66 13.63 9.72
CA ALA A 62 -2.30 13.72 8.42
C ALA A 62 -2.20 12.40 7.64
N PHE A 63 -1.06 11.71 7.75
CA PHE A 63 -0.84 10.41 7.15
C PHE A 63 -1.78 9.35 7.72
N ASN A 64 -1.95 9.29 9.04
CA ASN A 64 -2.82 8.30 9.68
C ASN A 64 -4.31 8.55 9.41
N ASN A 65 -4.71 9.82 9.28
CA ASN A 65 -6.09 10.20 8.94
C ASN A 65 -6.38 10.17 7.44
N TYR A 66 -5.39 9.85 6.60
CA TYR A 66 -5.59 9.74 5.17
C TYR A 66 -6.41 8.50 4.81
N LEU A 67 -7.23 8.61 3.77
CA LEU A 67 -8.14 7.54 3.31
C LEU A 67 -7.41 6.44 2.53
N TRP A 68 -6.40 5.84 3.17
CA TRP A 68 -5.56 4.78 2.61
C TRP A 68 -6.34 3.58 2.08
N GLY A 69 -7.40 3.19 2.80
CA GLY A 69 -8.29 2.11 2.38
C GLY A 69 -9.06 2.40 1.09
N HIS A 70 -9.48 3.65 0.89
CA HIS A 70 -10.17 4.06 -0.34
C HIS A 70 -9.22 4.00 -1.55
N GLU A 71 -8.01 4.55 -1.39
CA GLU A 71 -7.02 4.62 -2.46
C GLU A 71 -6.49 3.23 -2.85
N SER A 72 -6.26 2.35 -1.89
CA SER A 72 -5.87 0.96 -2.16
C SER A 72 -7.00 0.17 -2.83
N PHE A 73 -8.24 0.36 -2.40
CA PHE A 73 -9.41 -0.27 -3.01
C PHE A 73 -9.59 0.18 -4.46
N GLU A 74 -9.59 1.48 -4.74
CA GLU A 74 -9.75 2.01 -6.10
C GLU A 74 -8.65 1.51 -7.04
N LEU A 75 -7.39 1.51 -6.58
CA LEU A 75 -6.29 0.96 -7.36
C LEU A 75 -6.49 -0.54 -7.62
N THR A 76 -6.88 -1.31 -6.61
CA THR A 76 -7.15 -2.75 -6.75
C THR A 76 -8.24 -3.03 -7.78
N VAL A 77 -9.37 -2.33 -7.71
CA VAL A 77 -10.44 -2.43 -8.71
C VAL A 77 -9.91 -2.10 -10.10
N LYS A 78 -9.13 -1.02 -10.24
CA LYS A 78 -8.54 -0.64 -11.54
C LYS A 78 -7.62 -1.72 -12.10
N TYR A 79 -6.84 -2.40 -11.26
CA TYR A 79 -5.96 -3.47 -11.70
C TYR A 79 -6.72 -4.74 -12.07
N LEU A 80 -7.77 -5.11 -11.31
CA LEU A 80 -8.64 -6.24 -11.62
C LEU A 80 -9.40 -6.05 -12.94
N LEU A 81 -9.84 -4.83 -13.22
CA LEU A 81 -10.54 -4.48 -14.46
C LEU A 81 -9.60 -4.30 -15.65
N LYS A 82 -8.29 -4.17 -15.43
CA LYS A 82 -7.32 -4.05 -16.52
C LYS A 82 -7.14 -5.43 -17.17
N PRO A 83 -7.30 -5.57 -18.50
CA PRO A 83 -7.04 -6.83 -19.18
C PRO A 83 -5.63 -7.32 -18.85
N LEU A 84 -5.55 -8.47 -18.16
CA LEU A 84 -4.28 -9.09 -17.83
C LEU A 84 -3.66 -9.57 -19.15
N GLY A 85 -2.53 -8.97 -19.53
CA GLY A 85 -1.80 -9.37 -20.74
C GLY A 85 -1.37 -10.84 -20.68
N PRO A 86 -1.04 -11.47 -21.82
CA PRO A 86 -0.89 -12.93 -21.96
C PRO A 86 0.28 -13.58 -21.18
N LYS A 87 1.05 -12.82 -20.40
CA LYS A 87 2.17 -13.32 -19.60
C LYS A 87 2.27 -12.58 -18.29
N ILE A 88 1.74 -13.16 -17.23
CA ILE A 88 2.15 -12.83 -15.87
C ILE A 88 2.38 -14.13 -15.12
N ASN A 89 3.51 -14.78 -15.41
CA ASN A 89 4.03 -15.93 -14.63
C ASN A 89 4.61 -15.47 -13.28
N SER A 90 4.51 -14.18 -12.97
CA SER A 90 5.01 -13.57 -11.76
C SER A 90 3.92 -13.59 -10.70
N LEU A 91 4.33 -13.63 -9.43
CA LEU A 91 3.55 -13.62 -8.21
C LEU A 91 2.64 -12.36 -8.05
N PHE A 92 2.16 -11.75 -9.13
CA PHE A 92 1.07 -10.76 -9.14
C PHE A 92 -0.32 -11.44 -9.11
N GLY A 93 -0.42 -12.68 -8.63
CA GLY A 93 -1.70 -13.30 -8.28
C GLY A 93 -1.92 -13.38 -6.77
N PHE A 94 -0.86 -13.71 -6.01
CA PHE A 94 -0.97 -13.95 -4.58
C PHE A 94 -1.18 -12.67 -3.74
N PRO A 95 -0.42 -11.56 -3.93
CA PRO A 95 -0.68 -10.30 -3.24
C PRO A 95 -2.06 -9.73 -3.58
N TRP A 96 -2.53 -9.92 -4.82
CA TRP A 96 -3.87 -9.47 -5.24
C TRP A 96 -4.97 -10.31 -4.63
N ALA A 97 -4.82 -11.63 -4.62
CA ALA A 97 -5.72 -12.54 -3.92
C ALA A 97 -5.76 -12.23 -2.42
N PHE A 98 -4.60 -11.93 -1.81
CA PHE A 98 -4.52 -11.53 -0.41
C PHE A 98 -5.19 -10.18 -0.14
N MET A 99 -5.00 -9.17 -1.00
CA MET A 99 -5.67 -7.87 -0.88
C MET A 99 -7.18 -7.99 -1.09
N ALA A 100 -7.62 -8.74 -2.10
CA ALA A 100 -9.04 -9.00 -2.35
C ALA A 100 -9.70 -9.73 -1.18
N TRP A 101 -9.02 -10.76 -0.65
CA TRP A 101 -9.43 -11.42 0.58
C TRP A 101 -9.49 -10.45 1.76
N ALA A 102 -8.45 -9.65 1.99
CA ALA A 102 -8.40 -8.70 3.11
C ALA A 102 -9.55 -7.68 3.03
N PHE A 103 -9.87 -7.15 1.85
CA PHE A 103 -11.01 -6.26 1.66
C PHE A 103 -12.35 -6.93 1.90
N GLU A 104 -12.47 -8.22 1.61
CA GLU A 104 -13.67 -8.99 1.93
C GLU A 104 -13.79 -9.24 3.44
N VAL A 105 -12.68 -9.59 4.10
CA VAL A 105 -12.68 -10.09 5.47
C VAL A 105 -12.59 -9.00 6.54
N ILE A 106 -11.80 -7.95 6.34
CA ILE A 106 -11.58 -6.92 7.35
C ILE A 106 -12.88 -6.22 7.78
N PRO A 107 -13.80 -5.83 6.88
CA PRO A 107 -15.10 -5.30 7.30
C PRO A 107 -15.88 -6.28 8.19
N HIS A 108 -15.87 -7.58 7.84
CA HIS A 108 -16.53 -8.62 8.63
C HIS A 108 -15.89 -8.78 10.03
N LEU A 109 -14.55 -8.77 10.13
CA LEU A 109 -13.84 -8.80 11.41
C LEU A 109 -14.20 -7.58 12.29
N THR A 110 -14.37 -6.41 11.67
CA THR A 110 -14.72 -5.17 12.39
C THR A 110 -16.16 -5.22 12.93
N HIS A 111 -17.07 -5.86 12.20
CA HIS A 111 -18.42 -6.16 12.68
C HIS A 111 -18.42 -7.23 13.78
N GLN A 112 -17.55 -8.25 13.69
CA GLN A 112 -17.41 -9.33 14.68
C GLN A 112 -16.88 -8.87 16.05
N VAL A 113 -15.99 -7.86 16.10
CA VAL A 113 -15.56 -7.26 17.38
C VAL A 113 -16.72 -6.56 18.10
N ASN A 114 -17.77 -6.19 17.36
CA ASN A 114 -18.93 -5.46 17.88
C ASN A 114 -20.21 -6.32 18.00
N ALA A 115 -20.25 -7.55 17.47
CA ALA A 115 -21.44 -8.41 17.48
C ALA A 115 -21.11 -9.92 17.45
N GLU A 116 -21.87 -10.74 18.18
CA GLU A 116 -21.77 -12.22 18.25
C GLU A 116 -22.52 -12.90 17.08
N GLU A 117 -22.07 -12.75 15.83
CA GLU A 117 -22.68 -13.43 14.67
C GLU A 117 -21.88 -14.65 14.16
N GLU A 118 -22.61 -15.62 13.58
CA GLU A 118 -22.09 -16.87 13.02
C GLU A 118 -21.06 -16.63 11.89
N ILE A 119 -19.92 -17.31 11.97
CA ILE A 119 -18.75 -17.07 11.12
C ILE A 119 -19.03 -17.54 9.68
N SER A 120 -19.29 -16.60 8.76
CA SER A 120 -19.29 -16.89 7.32
C SER A 120 -17.87 -16.87 6.76
N SER A 121 -17.39 -18.02 6.26
CA SER A 121 -16.09 -18.09 5.57
C SER A 121 -16.01 -17.09 4.42
N PRO A 122 -14.88 -16.38 4.25
CA PRO A 122 -14.59 -15.52 3.09
C PRO A 122 -14.80 -16.31 1.79
N ARG A 123 -15.34 -15.68 0.75
CA ARG A 123 -15.67 -16.39 -0.51
C ARG A 123 -14.45 -17.00 -1.17
N ILE A 124 -13.25 -16.44 -0.98
CA ILE A 124 -12.01 -17.04 -1.50
C ILE A 124 -11.64 -18.39 -0.86
N LEU A 125 -12.22 -18.70 0.30
CA LEU A 125 -12.04 -19.98 1.01
C LEU A 125 -13.20 -20.97 0.77
N ARG A 126 -14.17 -20.60 -0.08
CA ARG A 126 -15.27 -21.47 -0.53
C ARG A 126 -14.97 -22.02 -1.92
#